data_AF-A0A6C0D6W0-F1
#
_entry.id   AF-A0A6C0D6W0-F1
#
_cell.length_a   1.000
_cell.length_b   1.000
_cell.length_c   1.000
_cell.angle_alpha   90.00
_cell.angle_beta   90.00
_cell.angle_gamma   90.00
#
_symmetry.space_group_name_H-M   'P 1'
#
loop_
_entity.id
_entity.type
_entity.pdbx_description
1 polymer ?
#
loop_
_entity_poly.entity_id
_entity_poly.type
_entity_poly.pdbx_seq_one_letter_code
_entity_poly.pdbx_strand_id
1 'polypeptide(L)'
;MEDKCYYVSSRGLLKSCDVYNKNIGSSDPHLDLDIYLNIRPNDVVYVCNSAIENFFKNIFPLIQHKFILVSGDSDVSMPFQGYENYVNDEKLIVWFSQNLIVNHPKLKHLPIGLDYHTISKLDEIHPWGTGMLPIEQDNLLIYMYSISEPLQSRIFGCYVNFHFSEWGINQRGDRQECLNIVPKDLCYFEPLYLNREYTWRKMSSFKFVLCPYGGGLDTHRLWEAVALGCIPIIKTSGLDPLFEDLNVCVVNSWNELSVDFLANFLNTMKPMKKEKLTLEYWVEKIKSYKESDK
;
A
#
# COMPACT_ATOMS: atom_id res chain seq x y z
N MET A 1 -11.63 5.43 -12.78
CA MET A 1 -12.62 4.46 -12.24
C MET A 1 -12.06 3.72 -11.04
N GLU A 2 -10.80 3.91 -10.67
CA GLU A 2 -10.19 3.38 -9.44
C GLU A 2 -10.87 3.93 -8.19
N ASP A 3 -11.49 5.11 -8.29
CA ASP A 3 -12.40 5.72 -7.32
C ASP A 3 -13.69 4.91 -7.07
N LYS A 4 -13.95 3.88 -7.90
CA LYS A 4 -15.10 2.97 -7.79
C LYS A 4 -14.70 1.55 -7.38
N CYS A 5 -13.41 1.28 -7.18
CA CYS A 5 -12.94 -0.02 -6.69
C CYS A 5 -13.36 -0.21 -5.22
N TYR A 6 -13.65 -1.45 -4.86
CA TYR A 6 -13.91 -1.89 -3.50
C TYR A 6 -12.65 -1.79 -2.65
N TYR A 7 -11.55 -2.41 -3.08
CA TYR A 7 -10.30 -2.38 -2.34
C TYR A 7 -9.52 -1.08 -2.56
N VAL A 8 -8.80 -0.65 -1.52
CA VAL A 8 -7.97 0.56 -1.55
C VAL A 8 -6.79 0.40 -2.51
N SER A 9 -6.48 1.46 -3.25
CA SER A 9 -5.30 1.59 -4.12
C SER A 9 -4.80 3.04 -4.11
N SER A 10 -3.52 3.27 -4.41
CA SER A 10 -2.94 4.62 -4.51
C SER A 10 -3.75 5.52 -5.45
N ARG A 11 -4.15 5.01 -6.62
CA ARG A 11 -4.94 5.75 -7.61
C ARG A 11 -6.39 5.93 -7.22
N GLY A 12 -6.99 4.99 -6.48
CA GLY A 12 -8.32 5.15 -5.90
C GLY A 12 -8.34 6.28 -4.87
N LEU A 13 -7.36 6.32 -3.97
CA LEU A 13 -7.20 7.39 -2.98
C LEU A 13 -6.99 8.75 -3.64
N LEU A 14 -6.08 8.82 -4.61
CA LEU A 14 -5.81 10.02 -5.40
C LEU A 14 -7.07 10.56 -6.05
N LYS A 15 -7.80 9.72 -6.78
CA LYS A 15 -9.02 10.11 -7.50
C LYS A 15 -10.21 10.41 -6.59
N SER A 16 -10.11 10.09 -5.30
CA SER A 16 -11.10 10.42 -4.27
C SER A 16 -10.84 11.76 -3.56
N CYS A 17 -9.72 12.42 -3.85
CA CYS A 17 -9.36 13.73 -3.31
C CYS A 17 -10.01 14.86 -4.13
N ASP A 18 -10.18 16.04 -3.51
CA ASP A 18 -10.81 17.21 -4.14
C ASP A 18 -9.85 17.89 -5.14
N VAL A 19 -8.55 17.90 -4.81
CA VAL A 19 -7.49 18.54 -5.61
C VAL A 19 -6.36 17.55 -5.87
N TYR A 20 -6.03 17.30 -7.14
CA TYR A 20 -4.95 16.40 -7.57
C TYR A 20 -4.54 16.67 -9.02
N ASN A 21 -3.29 16.37 -9.40
CA ASN A 21 -2.86 16.43 -10.81
C ASN A 21 -3.63 15.42 -11.66
N LYS A 22 -4.20 15.82 -12.81
CA LYS A 22 -5.06 14.93 -13.61
C LYS A 22 -4.28 13.85 -14.37
N ASN A 23 -3.09 14.17 -14.86
CA ASN A 23 -2.23 13.27 -15.61
C ASN A 23 -0.98 13.00 -14.78
N ILE A 24 -0.93 11.87 -14.07
CA ILE A 24 0.19 11.53 -13.18
C ILE A 24 0.73 10.14 -13.55
N GLY A 25 2.02 10.06 -13.84
CA GLY A 25 2.76 8.80 -13.84
C GLY A 25 3.12 8.34 -12.42
N SER A 26 3.52 7.09 -12.21
CA SER A 26 3.96 6.66 -10.87
C SER A 26 5.24 7.40 -10.48
N SER A 27 5.34 7.84 -9.23
CA SER A 27 6.48 8.63 -8.72
C SER A 27 6.74 9.96 -9.44
N ASP A 28 5.70 10.58 -10.01
CA ASP A 28 5.81 11.85 -10.73
C ASP A 28 6.15 13.04 -9.80
N PRO A 29 7.26 13.76 -10.03
CA PRO A 29 7.64 14.93 -9.24
C PRO A 29 6.93 16.23 -9.67
N HIS A 30 6.14 16.20 -10.75
CA HIS A 30 5.50 17.39 -11.30
C HIS A 30 4.34 17.90 -10.44
N LEU A 31 4.17 19.22 -10.37
CA LEU A 31 3.04 19.90 -9.73
C LEU A 31 2.39 20.83 -10.75
N ASP A 32 1.09 20.64 -11.00
CA ASP A 32 0.32 21.56 -11.83
C ASP A 32 -0.08 22.78 -11.00
N LEU A 33 0.59 23.91 -11.24
CA LEU A 33 0.41 25.15 -10.48
C LEU A 33 -1.03 25.65 -10.54
N ASP A 34 -1.70 25.53 -11.69
CA ASP A 34 -3.07 26.02 -11.85
C ASP A 34 -4.05 25.22 -10.98
N ILE A 35 -3.75 23.94 -10.74
CA ILE A 35 -4.55 23.10 -9.85
C ILE A 35 -4.33 23.50 -8.39
N TYR A 36 -3.07 23.58 -7.94
CA TYR A 36 -2.79 23.78 -6.50
C TYR A 36 -2.93 25.23 -6.03
N LEU A 37 -2.90 26.22 -6.93
CA LEU A 37 -3.18 27.62 -6.55
C LEU A 37 -4.67 27.89 -6.31
N ASN A 38 -5.55 26.95 -6.67
CA ASN A 38 -7.00 27.07 -6.52
C ASN A 38 -7.56 26.23 -5.36
N ILE A 39 -6.72 25.83 -4.40
CA ILE A 39 -7.14 25.10 -3.18
C ILE A 39 -8.13 25.96 -2.37
N ARG A 40 -9.25 25.35 -1.98
CA ARG A 40 -10.33 25.96 -1.21
C ARG A 40 -10.31 25.49 0.25
N PRO A 41 -11.03 26.18 1.16
CA PRO A 41 -11.19 25.71 2.53
C PRO A 41 -11.70 24.27 2.60
N ASN A 42 -11.10 23.46 3.46
CA ASN A 42 -11.44 22.05 3.70
C ASN A 42 -11.25 21.10 2.50
N ASP A 43 -10.54 21.52 1.45
CA ASP A 43 -10.16 20.61 0.37
C ASP A 43 -9.24 19.49 0.88
N VAL A 44 -9.46 18.29 0.37
CA VAL A 44 -8.51 17.18 0.44
C VAL A 44 -7.58 17.27 -0.76
N VAL A 45 -6.32 17.58 -0.50
CA VAL A 45 -5.29 17.80 -1.52
C VAL A 45 -4.39 16.58 -1.60
N TYR A 46 -4.32 15.96 -2.78
CA TYR A 46 -3.39 14.86 -3.04
C TYR A 46 -2.11 15.38 -3.68
N VAL A 47 -0.96 14.94 -3.17
CA VAL A 47 0.37 15.24 -3.75
C VAL A 47 1.19 13.95 -3.82
N CYS A 48 1.83 13.66 -4.96
CA CYS A 48 2.74 12.51 -5.03
C CYS A 48 3.90 12.66 -4.03
N ASN A 49 4.31 11.58 -3.36
CA ASN A 49 5.44 11.63 -2.43
C ASN A 49 6.74 12.12 -3.11
N SER A 50 6.93 11.90 -4.41
CA SER A 50 8.07 12.44 -5.17
C SER A 50 8.03 13.96 -5.36
N ALA A 51 6.85 14.58 -5.23
CA ALA A 51 6.64 16.02 -5.40
C ALA A 51 6.44 16.77 -4.07
N ILE A 52 6.38 16.04 -2.94
CA ILE A 52 5.89 16.58 -1.67
C ILE A 52 6.78 17.68 -1.09
N GLU A 53 8.09 17.52 -1.16
CA GLU A 53 9.04 18.53 -0.67
C GLU A 53 8.93 19.81 -1.51
N ASN A 54 8.80 19.66 -2.83
CA ASN A 54 8.59 20.77 -3.76
C ASN A 54 7.26 21.50 -3.47
N PHE A 55 6.19 20.75 -3.17
CA PHE A 55 4.91 21.30 -2.77
C PHE A 55 5.04 22.18 -1.51
N PHE A 56 5.71 21.69 -0.47
CA PHE A 56 5.93 22.46 0.77
C PHE A 56 6.82 23.68 0.57
N LYS A 57 7.84 23.60 -0.29
CA LYS A 57 8.75 24.72 -0.54
C LYS A 57 8.11 25.82 -1.38
N ASN A 58 7.34 25.46 -2.40
CA ASN A 58 6.95 26.41 -3.45
C ASN A 58 5.46 26.70 -3.53
N ILE A 59 4.60 25.80 -3.05
CA ILE A 59 3.13 25.94 -3.15
C ILE A 59 2.50 26.25 -1.80
N PHE A 60 2.87 25.49 -0.77
CA PHE A 60 2.36 25.65 0.59
C PHE A 60 2.41 27.08 1.14
N PRO A 61 3.46 27.89 0.90
CA PRO A 61 3.49 29.29 1.34
C PRO A 61 2.42 30.17 0.70
N LEU A 62 1.93 29.80 -0.48
CA LEU A 62 0.94 30.55 -1.26
C LEU A 62 -0.50 30.20 -0.86
N ILE A 63 -0.72 29.05 -0.22
CA ILE A 63 -2.03 28.61 0.26
C ILE A 63 -2.46 29.47 1.46
N GLN A 64 -3.68 29.99 1.42
CA GLN A 64 -4.25 30.85 2.48
C GLN A 64 -5.33 30.15 3.32
N HIS A 65 -5.76 28.97 2.90
CA HIS A 65 -6.87 28.24 3.53
C HIS A 65 -6.37 27.00 4.25
N LYS A 66 -7.17 26.54 5.22
CA LYS A 66 -6.95 25.24 5.86
C LYS A 66 -7.33 24.11 4.91
N PHE A 67 -6.51 23.06 4.89
CA PHE A 67 -6.71 21.91 4.01
C PHE A 67 -6.20 20.62 4.67
N ILE A 68 -6.63 19.49 4.10
CA ILE A 68 -6.17 18.14 4.46
C ILE A 68 -5.20 17.68 3.38
N LEU A 69 -4.04 17.17 3.76
CA LEU A 69 -3.04 16.66 2.82
C LEU A 69 -3.08 15.14 2.76
N VAL A 70 -3.02 14.60 1.55
CA VAL A 70 -2.86 13.18 1.27
C VAL A 70 -1.64 13.03 0.36
N SER A 71 -0.73 12.12 0.68
CA SER A 71 0.44 11.89 -0.17
C SER A 71 0.79 10.42 -0.35
N GLY A 72 1.22 10.05 -1.56
CA GLY A 72 1.53 8.67 -1.90
C GLY A 72 2.02 8.47 -3.33
N ASP A 73 1.84 7.25 -3.85
CA ASP A 73 2.18 6.84 -5.22
C ASP A 73 3.67 6.96 -5.55
N SER A 74 4.52 6.66 -4.57
CA SER A 74 5.98 6.58 -4.71
C SER A 74 6.60 5.74 -3.60
N ASP A 75 7.76 5.17 -3.90
CA ASP A 75 8.54 4.30 -3.02
C ASP A 75 9.24 5.05 -1.87
N VAL A 76 9.25 6.39 -1.91
CA VAL A 76 10.00 7.22 -0.95
C VAL A 76 9.38 7.14 0.45
N SER A 77 10.23 6.91 1.46
CA SER A 77 9.85 6.96 2.87
C SER A 77 9.52 8.39 3.29
N MET A 78 8.47 8.55 4.07
CA MET A 78 7.92 9.84 4.50
C MET A 78 7.99 10.02 6.00
N PRO A 79 8.06 11.27 6.49
CA PRO A 79 8.16 12.52 5.73
C PRO A 79 9.57 12.79 5.19
N PHE A 80 9.71 13.79 4.33
CA PHE A 80 11.00 14.30 3.86
C PHE A 80 11.74 15.07 4.98
N GLN A 81 13.06 15.24 4.85
CA GLN A 81 13.85 15.97 5.84
C GLN A 81 13.44 17.45 5.91
N GLY A 82 13.20 17.98 7.11
CA GLY A 82 12.82 19.38 7.33
C GLY A 82 11.31 19.64 7.25
N TYR A 83 10.48 18.58 7.18
CA TYR A 83 9.02 18.67 7.23
C TYR A 83 8.49 19.36 8.51
N GLU A 84 9.28 19.35 9.58
CA GLU A 84 8.95 19.92 10.88
C GLU A 84 8.67 21.43 10.80
N ASN A 85 9.27 22.10 9.82
CA ASN A 85 9.04 23.52 9.53
C ASN A 85 7.62 23.82 9.04
N TYR A 86 6.89 22.80 8.56
CA TYR A 86 5.59 22.96 7.92
C TYR A 86 4.47 22.22 8.66
N VAL A 87 4.75 21.06 9.25
CA VAL A 87 3.71 20.14 9.74
C VAL A 87 2.84 20.75 10.85
N ASN A 88 3.39 21.69 11.63
CA ASN A 88 2.68 22.32 12.73
C ASN A 88 1.86 23.55 12.34
N ASP A 89 2.01 24.04 11.11
CA ASP A 89 1.25 25.18 10.59
C ASP A 89 -0.27 24.91 10.67
N GLU A 90 -1.03 25.93 11.07
CA GLU A 90 -2.49 25.82 11.29
C GLU A 90 -3.28 25.58 10.00
N LYS A 91 -2.72 25.92 8.83
CA LYS A 91 -3.30 25.63 7.52
C LYS A 91 -3.34 24.13 7.24
N LEU A 92 -2.39 23.36 7.79
CA LEU A 92 -2.38 21.92 7.63
C LEU A 92 -3.20 21.27 8.75
N ILE A 93 -4.42 20.84 8.43
CA ILE A 93 -5.34 20.18 9.38
C ILE A 93 -4.75 18.84 9.81
N VAL A 94 -4.42 18.00 8.83
CA VAL A 94 -3.83 16.67 8.99
C VAL A 94 -3.15 16.26 7.68
N TRP A 95 -2.15 15.41 7.76
CA TRP A 95 -1.46 14.84 6.60
C TRP A 95 -1.43 13.31 6.66
N PHE A 96 -2.14 12.67 5.73
CA PHE A 96 -2.08 11.24 5.49
C PHE A 96 -0.98 10.91 4.48
N SER A 97 -0.09 9.97 4.80
CA SER A 97 1.07 9.68 3.95
C SER A 97 1.38 8.19 3.83
N GLN A 98 1.63 7.73 2.61
CA GLN A 98 2.20 6.40 2.34
C GLN A 98 3.68 6.37 2.77
N ASN A 99 4.14 5.19 3.18
CA ASN A 99 5.51 4.99 3.68
C ASN A 99 5.88 5.92 4.85
N LEU A 100 4.92 6.32 5.68
CA LEU A 100 5.15 7.13 6.87
C LEU A 100 5.96 6.35 7.91
N ILE A 101 7.13 6.85 8.32
CA ILE A 101 8.05 6.18 9.26
C ILE A 101 8.20 6.89 10.61
N VAL A 102 7.45 7.96 10.85
CA VAL A 102 7.49 8.72 12.10
C VAL A 102 6.12 8.79 12.75
N ASN A 103 6.11 8.93 14.08
CA ASN A 103 4.89 9.21 14.83
C ASN A 103 4.74 10.72 15.07
N HIS A 104 3.61 11.28 14.65
CA HIS A 104 3.31 12.70 14.85
C HIS A 104 1.79 12.93 14.96
N PRO A 105 1.28 13.83 15.83
CA PRO A 105 -0.16 14.02 16.02
C PRO A 105 -0.94 14.37 14.75
N LYS A 106 -0.33 15.18 13.86
CA LYS A 106 -0.90 15.57 12.56
C LYS A 106 -0.56 14.64 11.39
N LEU A 107 0.34 13.65 11.57
CA LEU A 107 0.66 12.69 10.50
C LEU A 107 -0.10 11.39 10.74
N LYS A 108 -0.64 10.81 9.67
CA LYS A 108 -1.41 9.56 9.71
C LYS A 108 -0.91 8.63 8.61
N HIS A 109 -0.82 7.33 8.90
CA HIS A 109 -0.50 6.35 7.88
C HIS A 109 -1.58 6.30 6.80
N LEU A 110 -1.15 6.08 5.56
CA LEU A 110 -2.00 5.80 4.41
C LEU A 110 -1.49 4.54 3.71
N PRO A 111 -2.35 3.61 3.29
CA PRO A 111 -1.93 2.40 2.60
C PRO A 111 -1.51 2.67 1.15
N ILE A 112 -0.57 1.88 0.63
CA ILE A 112 -0.32 1.80 -0.82
C ILE A 112 -1.45 1.06 -1.55
N GLY A 113 -2.06 0.08 -0.88
CA GLY A 113 -3.19 -0.69 -1.41
C GLY A 113 -2.80 -1.58 -2.59
N LEU A 114 -3.74 -1.81 -3.50
CA LEU A 114 -3.58 -2.69 -4.66
C LEU A 114 -3.05 -1.98 -5.90
N ASP A 115 -2.31 -2.71 -6.72
CA ASP A 115 -1.68 -2.20 -7.94
C ASP A 115 -2.57 -2.42 -9.17
N TYR A 116 -3.63 -1.63 -9.30
CA TYR A 116 -4.48 -1.72 -10.50
C TYR A 116 -3.96 -0.93 -11.69
N HIS A 117 -3.08 0.04 -11.45
CA HIS A 117 -2.67 1.00 -12.47
C HIS A 117 -1.68 0.42 -13.47
N THR A 118 -0.80 -0.50 -13.05
CA THR A 118 0.26 -1.06 -13.91
C THR A 118 -0.28 -1.76 -15.16
N ILE A 119 -1.43 -2.44 -15.09
CA ILE A 119 -2.06 -3.10 -16.25
C ILE A 119 -3.43 -2.51 -16.60
N SER A 120 -3.67 -1.25 -16.23
CA SER A 120 -4.97 -0.59 -16.44
C SER A 120 -5.31 -0.23 -17.89
N LYS A 121 -4.31 -0.24 -18.78
CA LYS A 121 -4.47 0.14 -20.19
C LYS A 121 -4.75 -1.09 -21.04
N LEU A 122 -5.93 -1.14 -21.64
CA LEU A 122 -6.50 -2.32 -22.30
C LEU A 122 -5.69 -2.86 -23.49
N ASP A 123 -4.90 -2.01 -24.12
CA ASP A 123 -4.07 -2.30 -25.30
C ASP A 123 -2.62 -2.68 -24.96
N GLU A 124 -2.23 -2.60 -23.69
CA GLU A 124 -0.87 -2.94 -23.25
C GLU A 124 -0.75 -4.42 -22.84
N ILE A 125 0.38 -5.04 -23.21
CA ILE A 125 0.77 -6.37 -22.75
C ILE A 125 1.89 -6.20 -21.73
N HIS A 126 1.64 -6.66 -20.52
CA HIS A 126 2.61 -6.64 -19.41
C HIS A 126 2.89 -8.09 -18.95
N PRO A 127 4.05 -8.40 -18.35
CA PRO A 127 4.29 -9.72 -17.75
C PRO A 127 3.22 -10.17 -16.75
N TRP A 128 2.51 -9.22 -16.11
CA TRP A 128 1.41 -9.53 -15.19
C TRP A 128 0.07 -9.84 -15.87
N GLY A 129 -0.03 -9.69 -17.19
CA GLY A 129 -1.23 -9.97 -17.96
C GLY A 129 -1.50 -8.93 -19.04
N THR A 130 -2.52 -9.21 -19.84
CA THR A 130 -3.09 -8.24 -20.78
C THR A 130 -3.84 -7.15 -20.01
N GLY A 131 -3.87 -5.94 -20.58
CA GLY A 131 -4.63 -4.81 -20.07
C GLY A 131 -6.03 -5.15 -19.58
N MET A 132 -6.37 -4.68 -18.38
CA MET A 132 -7.64 -4.94 -17.70
C MET A 132 -8.06 -3.69 -16.91
N LEU A 133 -9.33 -3.32 -16.91
CA LEU A 133 -9.77 -2.14 -16.16
C LEU A 133 -9.57 -2.37 -14.64
N PRO A 134 -9.25 -1.31 -13.86
CA PRO A 134 -9.08 -1.45 -12.42
C PRO A 134 -10.23 -2.15 -11.69
N ILE A 135 -11.47 -1.84 -12.08
CA ILE A 135 -12.67 -2.46 -11.48
C ILE A 135 -12.80 -3.95 -11.84
N GLU A 136 -12.33 -4.36 -13.02
CA GLU A 136 -12.33 -5.76 -13.43
C GLU A 136 -11.26 -6.55 -12.65
N GLN A 137 -10.10 -5.94 -12.43
CA GLN A 137 -9.04 -6.51 -11.60
C GLN A 137 -9.48 -6.66 -10.13
N ASP A 138 -10.21 -5.68 -9.61
CA ASP A 138 -10.79 -5.69 -8.27
C ASP A 138 -11.83 -6.81 -8.12
N ASN A 139 -12.76 -6.92 -9.07
CA ASN A 139 -13.73 -8.03 -9.12
C ASN A 139 -13.05 -9.39 -9.25
N LEU A 140 -11.96 -9.48 -10.04
CA LEU A 140 -11.19 -10.71 -10.17
C LEU A 140 -10.58 -11.12 -8.82
N LEU A 141 -10.01 -10.19 -8.06
CA LEU A 141 -9.44 -10.46 -6.74
C LEU A 141 -10.51 -10.94 -5.75
N ILE A 142 -11.68 -10.29 -5.73
CA ILE A 142 -12.83 -10.69 -4.92
C ILE A 142 -13.29 -12.10 -5.31
N TYR A 143 -13.39 -12.38 -6.61
CA TYR A 143 -13.75 -13.70 -7.10
C TYR A 143 -12.73 -14.76 -6.67
N MET A 144 -11.43 -14.48 -6.81
CA MET A 144 -10.37 -15.38 -6.34
C MET A 144 -10.49 -15.69 -4.85
N TYR A 145 -10.74 -14.69 -4.00
CA TYR A 145 -11.02 -14.91 -2.58
C TYR A 145 -12.25 -15.79 -2.36
N SER A 146 -13.35 -15.56 -3.09
CA SER A 146 -14.62 -16.29 -2.93
C SER A 146 -14.53 -17.79 -3.22
N ILE A 147 -13.63 -18.19 -4.13
CA ILE A 147 -13.39 -19.59 -4.48
C ILE A 147 -12.22 -20.22 -3.73
N SER A 148 -11.55 -19.44 -2.87
CA SER A 148 -10.40 -19.92 -2.10
C SER A 148 -10.84 -20.75 -0.90
N GLU A 149 -10.08 -21.79 -0.61
CA GLU A 149 -10.30 -22.61 0.58
C GLU A 149 -10.20 -21.76 1.86
N PRO A 150 -10.95 -22.10 2.93
CA PRO A 150 -10.77 -21.51 4.24
C PRO A 150 -9.31 -21.62 4.71
N LEU A 151 -8.81 -20.61 5.42
CA LEU A 151 -7.42 -20.53 5.86
C LEU A 151 -6.92 -21.82 6.53
N GLN A 152 -7.77 -22.50 7.29
CA GLN A 152 -7.47 -23.75 7.99
C GLN A 152 -7.09 -24.89 7.04
N SER A 153 -7.72 -24.97 5.87
CA SER A 153 -7.50 -26.01 4.85
C SER A 153 -6.35 -25.70 3.88
N ARG A 154 -5.79 -24.48 3.93
CA ARG A 154 -4.68 -24.06 3.06
C ARG A 154 -3.35 -24.72 3.44
N ILE A 155 -2.44 -24.78 2.48
CA ILE A 155 -1.08 -25.31 2.66
C ILE A 155 -0.38 -24.54 3.77
N PHE A 156 0.11 -25.27 4.78
CA PHE A 156 0.98 -24.71 5.80
C PHE A 156 2.37 -24.48 5.21
N GLY A 157 2.67 -23.23 4.87
CA GLY A 157 3.93 -22.80 4.28
C GLY A 157 3.82 -21.39 3.73
N CYS A 158 4.97 -20.81 3.36
CA CYS A 158 5.07 -19.46 2.86
C CYS A 158 5.15 -19.46 1.32
N TYR A 159 4.21 -18.79 0.65
CA TYR A 159 4.29 -18.55 -0.79
C TYR A 159 5.30 -17.44 -1.11
N VAL A 160 6.15 -17.68 -2.13
CA VAL A 160 7.22 -16.76 -2.53
C VAL A 160 7.27 -16.60 -4.04
N ASN A 161 6.96 -15.39 -4.53
CA ASN A 161 7.05 -15.03 -5.95
C ASN A 161 7.94 -13.80 -6.23
N PHE A 162 8.42 -13.11 -5.20
CA PHE A 162 9.17 -11.86 -5.36
C PHE A 162 10.59 -12.05 -5.91
N HIS A 163 11.09 -13.29 -5.94
CA HIS A 163 12.41 -13.65 -6.45
C HIS A 163 12.53 -13.53 -7.98
N PHE A 164 11.41 -13.26 -8.68
CA PHE A 164 11.42 -12.87 -10.09
C PHE A 164 11.68 -11.38 -10.33
N SER A 165 11.76 -10.58 -9.27
CA SER A 165 11.98 -9.14 -9.39
C SER A 165 13.38 -8.84 -9.95
N GLU A 166 13.49 -8.68 -11.27
CA GLU A 166 14.71 -8.24 -11.95
C GLU A 166 15.16 -6.84 -11.47
N TRP A 167 14.21 -5.97 -11.13
CA TRP A 167 14.42 -4.58 -10.66
C TRP A 167 14.87 -4.45 -9.19
N GLY A 168 15.71 -5.39 -8.72
CA GLY A 168 16.51 -5.13 -7.54
C GLY A 168 16.46 -6.17 -6.43
N ILE A 169 16.54 -7.47 -6.71
CA ILE A 169 17.01 -8.39 -5.66
C ILE A 169 18.41 -7.94 -5.16
N ASN A 170 19.28 -7.51 -6.08
CA ASN A 170 20.62 -7.00 -5.77
C ASN A 170 20.66 -5.54 -5.26
N GLN A 171 19.54 -4.82 -5.26
CA GLN A 171 19.45 -3.41 -4.83
C GLN A 171 18.50 -3.20 -3.64
N ARG A 172 17.64 -4.18 -3.33
CA ARG A 172 16.62 -4.11 -2.27
C ARG A 172 16.99 -5.11 -1.18
N GLY A 173 17.83 -4.66 -0.24
CA GLY A 173 18.53 -5.51 0.73
C GLY A 173 17.63 -6.48 1.50
N ASP A 174 16.40 -6.08 1.84
CA ASP A 174 15.48 -6.94 2.59
C ASP A 174 15.01 -8.17 1.80
N ARG A 175 14.85 -8.07 0.48
CA ARG A 175 14.49 -9.24 -0.36
C ARG A 175 15.63 -10.25 -0.40
N GLN A 176 16.86 -9.77 -0.58
CA GLN A 176 18.04 -10.62 -0.59
C GLN A 176 18.27 -11.26 0.77
N GLU A 177 18.14 -10.49 1.84
CA GLU A 177 18.21 -10.98 3.22
C GLU A 177 17.16 -12.06 3.48
N CYS A 178 15.90 -11.79 3.15
CA CYS A 178 14.80 -12.75 3.22
C CYS A 178 15.14 -14.04 2.47
N LEU A 179 15.54 -13.95 1.20
CA LEU A 179 15.93 -15.13 0.41
C LEU A 179 17.12 -15.88 0.99
N ASN A 180 18.06 -15.22 1.65
CA ASN A 180 19.23 -15.91 2.19
C ASN A 180 18.93 -16.62 3.51
N ILE A 181 18.02 -16.08 4.33
CA ILE A 181 17.85 -16.49 5.72
C ILE A 181 16.66 -17.43 5.92
N VAL A 182 15.56 -17.24 5.17
CA VAL A 182 14.33 -18.01 5.46
C VAL A 182 14.52 -19.51 5.19
N PRO A 183 13.98 -20.40 6.06
CA PRO A 183 14.04 -21.84 5.85
C PRO A 183 13.36 -22.25 4.54
N LYS A 184 14.10 -22.95 3.68
CA LYS A 184 13.65 -23.29 2.32
C LYS A 184 12.54 -24.32 2.29
N ASP A 185 12.58 -25.25 3.24
CA ASP A 185 11.55 -26.26 3.50
C ASP A 185 10.22 -25.65 3.98
N LEU A 186 10.25 -24.44 4.56
CA LEU A 186 9.04 -23.69 4.94
C LEU A 186 8.41 -22.91 3.77
N CYS A 187 9.15 -22.76 2.66
CA CYS A 187 8.78 -21.87 1.57
C CYS A 187 8.47 -22.64 0.29
N TYR A 188 7.41 -22.22 -0.40
CA TYR A 188 7.17 -22.57 -1.79
C TYR A 188 7.63 -21.42 -2.68
N PHE A 189 8.76 -21.62 -3.37
CA PHE A 189 9.24 -20.71 -4.40
C PHE A 189 8.54 -21.05 -5.70
N GLU A 190 7.78 -20.09 -6.23
CA GLU A 190 7.13 -20.25 -7.53
C GLU A 190 8.18 -20.56 -8.61
N PRO A 191 8.10 -21.67 -9.37
CA PRO A 191 9.11 -22.01 -10.38
C PRO A 191 9.05 -21.14 -11.64
N LEU A 192 7.91 -20.54 -11.95
CA LEU A 192 7.70 -19.78 -13.19
C LEU A 192 7.08 -18.43 -12.92
N TYR A 193 7.42 -17.45 -13.75
CA TYR A 193 6.74 -16.16 -13.71
C TYR A 193 5.27 -16.33 -14.11
N LEU A 194 4.35 -16.09 -13.18
CA LEU A 194 2.92 -16.18 -13.40
C LEU A 194 2.32 -14.79 -13.64
N ASN A 195 1.28 -14.73 -14.48
CA ASN A 195 0.46 -13.53 -14.57
C ASN A 195 -0.31 -13.31 -13.25
N ARG A 196 -0.99 -12.17 -13.14
CA ARG A 196 -1.70 -11.76 -11.92
C ARG A 196 -2.75 -12.76 -11.46
N GLU A 197 -3.61 -13.22 -12.36
CA GLU A 197 -4.67 -14.18 -12.04
C GLU A 197 -4.11 -15.49 -11.49
N TYR A 198 -3.13 -16.08 -12.18
CA TYR A 198 -2.51 -17.32 -11.75
C TYR A 198 -1.70 -17.13 -10.46
N THR A 199 -1.06 -15.97 -10.28
CA THR A 199 -0.37 -15.60 -9.04
C THR A 199 -1.35 -15.55 -7.88
N TRP A 200 -2.48 -14.84 -8.00
CA TRP A 200 -3.48 -14.72 -6.94
C TRP A 200 -4.10 -16.08 -6.60
N ARG A 201 -4.45 -16.87 -7.61
CA ARG A 201 -4.97 -18.24 -7.41
C ARG A 201 -3.97 -19.15 -6.71
N LYS A 202 -2.68 -19.06 -7.05
CA LYS A 202 -1.65 -19.84 -6.37
C LYS A 202 -1.45 -19.34 -4.94
N MET A 203 -1.28 -18.04 -4.76
CA MET A 203 -1.09 -17.39 -3.46
C MET A 203 -2.19 -17.78 -2.47
N SER A 204 -3.45 -17.79 -2.91
CA SER A 204 -4.59 -18.10 -2.04
C SER A 204 -4.68 -19.56 -1.58
N SER A 205 -3.85 -20.45 -2.12
CA SER A 205 -3.74 -21.85 -1.65
C SER A 205 -2.83 -22.02 -0.43
N PHE A 206 -2.07 -20.97 -0.04
CA PHE A 206 -1.15 -20.99 1.09
C PHE A 206 -1.69 -20.20 2.28
N LYS A 207 -1.27 -20.58 3.49
CA LYS A 207 -1.57 -19.81 4.71
C LYS A 207 -0.79 -18.51 4.75
N PHE A 208 0.50 -18.55 4.41
CA PHE A 208 1.42 -17.43 4.58
C PHE A 208 1.99 -16.94 3.25
N VAL A 209 2.33 -15.66 3.18
CA VAL A 209 3.00 -15.03 2.02
C VAL A 209 4.16 -14.19 2.52
N LEU A 210 5.37 -14.39 2.00
CA LEU A 210 6.51 -13.53 2.34
C LEU A 210 6.38 -12.19 1.60
N CYS A 211 6.34 -11.10 2.36
CA CYS A 211 6.19 -9.73 1.88
C CYS A 211 7.38 -8.85 2.29
N PRO A 212 8.63 -9.21 1.96
CA PRO A 212 9.77 -8.34 2.23
C PRO A 212 9.63 -7.00 1.52
N TYR A 213 10.31 -5.99 2.05
CA TYR A 213 10.25 -4.63 1.56
C TYR A 213 10.61 -4.53 0.07
N GLY A 214 9.98 -3.55 -0.59
CA GLY A 214 10.15 -3.26 -2.00
C GLY A 214 11.11 -2.10 -2.23
N GLY A 215 10.67 -1.16 -3.06
CA GLY A 215 11.32 0.15 -3.13
C GLY A 215 10.94 0.97 -1.91
N GLY A 216 9.65 0.95 -1.55
CA GLY A 216 9.13 1.35 -0.24
C GLY A 216 8.99 0.22 0.77
N LEU A 217 8.59 0.61 1.99
CA LEU A 217 8.29 -0.29 3.10
C LEU A 217 6.92 -0.96 2.97
N ASP A 218 5.94 -0.25 2.40
CA ASP A 218 4.63 -0.83 2.05
C ASP A 218 4.72 -1.57 0.70
N THR A 219 3.98 -2.67 0.56
CA THR A 219 4.02 -3.47 -0.68
C THR A 219 2.62 -3.89 -1.12
N HIS A 220 2.36 -3.80 -2.43
CA HIS A 220 1.11 -4.30 -3.01
C HIS A 220 0.85 -5.78 -2.68
N ARG A 221 1.92 -6.60 -2.59
CA ARG A 221 1.83 -8.02 -2.23
C ARG A 221 1.21 -8.25 -0.85
N LEU A 222 1.48 -7.38 0.11
CA LEU A 222 0.85 -7.45 1.44
C LEU A 222 -0.66 -7.30 1.29
N TRP A 223 -1.12 -6.26 0.59
CA TRP A 223 -2.53 -5.98 0.40
C TRP A 223 -3.23 -7.08 -0.41
N GLU A 224 -2.59 -7.62 -1.44
CA GLU A 224 -3.08 -8.79 -2.19
C GLU A 224 -3.23 -10.02 -1.29
N ALA A 225 -2.21 -10.32 -0.48
CA ALA A 225 -2.23 -11.47 0.43
C ALA A 225 -3.37 -11.36 1.45
N VAL A 226 -3.54 -10.18 2.08
CA VAL A 226 -4.60 -9.96 3.05
C VAL A 226 -5.98 -10.04 2.40
N ALA A 227 -6.16 -9.45 1.20
CA ALA A 227 -7.40 -9.52 0.44
C ALA A 227 -7.77 -10.95 0.02
N LEU A 228 -6.78 -11.80 -0.27
CA LEU A 228 -6.95 -13.22 -0.56
C LEU A 228 -7.11 -14.10 0.69
N GLY A 229 -7.11 -13.50 1.89
CA GLY A 229 -7.25 -14.19 3.17
C GLY A 229 -6.01 -14.96 3.61
N CYS A 230 -4.86 -14.67 3.01
CA CYS A 230 -3.56 -15.16 3.47
C CYS A 230 -3.02 -14.27 4.60
N ILE A 231 -2.00 -14.77 5.30
CA ILE A 231 -1.27 -14.05 6.33
C ILE A 231 0.04 -13.53 5.72
N PRO A 232 0.18 -12.21 5.48
CA PRO A 232 1.46 -11.66 5.06
C PRO A 232 2.47 -11.71 6.22
N ILE A 233 3.73 -11.99 5.87
CA ILE A 233 4.86 -11.92 6.80
C ILE A 233 5.77 -10.77 6.34
N ILE A 234 6.04 -9.83 7.24
CA ILE A 234 6.89 -8.65 7.01
C ILE A 234 7.93 -8.50 8.11
N LYS A 235 9.01 -7.77 7.82
CA LYS A 235 9.89 -7.25 8.87
C LYS A 235 9.24 -6.03 9.55
N THR A 236 9.61 -5.73 10.80
CA THR A 236 9.14 -4.55 11.56
C THR A 236 9.66 -3.24 10.99
N SER A 237 8.79 -2.23 10.92
CA SER A 237 9.14 -0.87 10.50
C SER A 237 8.26 0.19 11.15
N GLY A 238 8.47 1.47 10.80
CA GLY A 238 7.55 2.54 11.15
C GLY A 238 6.12 2.34 10.63
N LEU A 239 5.87 1.40 9.70
CA LEU A 239 4.54 1.09 9.18
C LEU A 239 3.74 0.10 10.03
N ASP A 240 4.31 -0.52 11.06
CA ASP A 240 3.60 -1.51 11.88
C ASP A 240 2.19 -1.03 12.34
N PRO A 241 1.98 0.23 12.76
CA PRO A 241 0.64 0.74 13.13
C PRO A 241 -0.39 0.72 11.99
N LEU A 242 0.04 0.79 10.72
CA LEU A 242 -0.86 0.71 9.55
C LEU A 242 -1.53 -0.68 9.46
N PHE A 243 -0.83 -1.72 9.90
CA PHE A 243 -1.24 -3.11 9.74
C PHE A 243 -1.95 -3.70 10.97
N GLU A 244 -2.14 -2.90 12.02
CA GLU A 244 -2.93 -3.30 13.18
C GLU A 244 -4.33 -3.79 12.76
N ASP A 245 -4.83 -4.81 13.44
CA ASP A 245 -6.11 -5.48 13.17
C ASP A 245 -6.23 -6.21 11.81
N LEU A 246 -5.12 -6.38 11.05
CA LEU A 246 -5.11 -7.09 9.76
C LEU A 246 -4.45 -8.48 9.83
N ASN A 247 -4.10 -8.98 11.02
CA ASN A 247 -3.38 -10.24 11.22
C ASN A 247 -2.10 -10.35 10.36
N VAL A 248 -1.35 -9.27 10.25
CA VAL A 248 -0.02 -9.27 9.62
C VAL A 248 1.00 -9.86 10.59
N CYS A 249 1.80 -10.82 10.14
CA CYS A 249 2.86 -11.43 10.93
C CYS A 249 4.12 -10.56 10.81
N VAL A 250 4.42 -9.80 11.86
CA VAL A 250 5.59 -8.90 11.91
C VAL A 250 6.74 -9.61 12.64
N VAL A 251 7.89 -9.71 12.00
CA VAL A 251 9.14 -10.23 12.59
C VAL A 251 10.17 -9.11 12.76
N ASN A 252 11.04 -9.20 13.77
CA ASN A 252 12.20 -8.31 13.87
C ASN A 252 13.29 -8.71 12.87
N SER A 253 13.42 -10.02 12.61
CA SER A 253 14.35 -10.57 11.62
C SER A 253 13.79 -11.83 10.96
N TRP A 254 14.19 -12.08 9.71
CA TRP A 254 13.79 -13.26 8.95
C TRP A 254 14.25 -14.58 9.58
N ASN A 255 15.22 -14.55 10.50
CA ASN A 255 15.71 -15.74 11.22
C ASN A 255 14.73 -16.26 12.29
N GLU A 256 13.69 -15.49 12.64
CA GLU A 256 12.66 -15.91 13.59
C GLU A 256 11.71 -16.96 12.98
N LEU A 257 11.67 -17.06 11.65
CA LEU A 257 10.75 -17.95 10.97
C LEU A 257 11.11 -19.42 11.20
N SER A 258 10.16 -20.13 11.79
CA SER A 258 10.16 -21.58 11.97
C SER A 258 8.73 -22.10 11.91
N VAL A 259 8.58 -23.43 11.80
CA VAL A 259 7.26 -24.08 11.85
C VAL A 259 6.53 -23.72 13.16
N ASP A 260 7.22 -23.79 14.30
CA ASP A 260 6.64 -23.49 15.61
C ASP A 260 6.26 -22.02 15.75
N PHE A 261 7.09 -21.10 15.25
CA PHE A 261 6.79 -19.67 15.25
C PHE A 261 5.49 -19.37 14.49
N LEU A 262 5.35 -19.90 13.27
CA LEU A 262 4.15 -19.70 12.46
C LEU A 262 2.91 -20.39 13.04
N ALA A 263 3.08 -21.60 13.61
CA ALA A 263 1.98 -22.29 14.29
C ALA A 263 1.50 -21.49 15.52
N ASN A 264 2.42 -20.92 16.29
CA ASN A 264 2.08 -20.06 17.42
C ASN A 264 1.38 -18.78 16.96
N PHE A 265 1.84 -18.14 15.88
CA PHE A 265 1.18 -16.96 15.33
C PHE A 265 -0.30 -17.23 15.00
N LEU A 266 -0.63 -18.39 14.40
CA LEU A 266 -2.02 -18.76 14.10
C LEU A 266 -2.92 -18.76 15.34
N ASN A 267 -2.38 -19.13 16.50
CA ASN A 267 -3.12 -19.15 17.77
C ASN A 267 -3.35 -17.74 18.36
N THR A 268 -2.63 -16.73 17.87
CA THR A 268 -2.75 -15.33 18.34
C THR A 268 -3.66 -14.46 17.48
N MET A 269 -4.10 -14.98 16.32
CA MET A 269 -4.93 -14.23 15.38
C MET A 269 -6.24 -13.78 15.99
N LYS A 270 -6.67 -12.59 15.61
CA LYS A 270 -7.94 -11.98 16.06
C LYS A 270 -8.89 -11.80 14.87
N PRO A 271 -10.19 -11.57 15.11
CA PRO A 271 -11.09 -11.12 14.04
C PRO A 271 -10.52 -9.87 13.36
N MET A 272 -10.36 -9.93 12.04
CA MET A 272 -9.80 -8.81 11.28
C MET A 272 -10.82 -7.70 11.07
N LYS A 273 -10.34 -6.45 11.10
CA LYS A 273 -11.09 -5.29 10.63
C LYS A 273 -10.97 -5.17 9.12
N LYS A 274 -11.77 -5.97 8.40
CA LYS A 274 -11.72 -6.07 6.93
C LYS A 274 -12.05 -4.77 6.23
N GLU A 275 -12.79 -3.86 6.88
CA GLU A 275 -13.07 -2.52 6.37
C GLU A 275 -11.79 -1.73 6.09
N LYS A 276 -10.67 -1.98 6.81
CA LYS A 276 -9.38 -1.34 6.53
C LYS A 276 -8.80 -1.69 5.14
N LEU A 277 -9.34 -2.70 4.45
CA LEU A 277 -8.95 -3.03 3.08
C LEU A 277 -9.70 -2.20 2.04
N THR A 278 -10.82 -1.57 2.40
CA THR A 278 -11.69 -0.91 1.42
C THR A 278 -11.26 0.52 1.15
N LEU A 279 -11.46 0.98 -0.09
CA LEU A 279 -11.22 2.38 -0.44
C LEU A 279 -12.12 3.31 0.39
N GLU A 280 -13.39 2.92 0.55
CA GLU A 280 -14.40 3.67 1.30
C GLU A 280 -13.94 4.01 2.71
N TYR A 281 -13.43 3.04 3.48
CA TYR A 281 -12.95 3.26 4.84
C TYR A 281 -11.91 4.38 4.91
N TRP A 282 -10.93 4.37 4.00
CA TRP A 282 -9.87 5.38 3.99
C TRP A 282 -10.38 6.74 3.54
N VAL A 283 -11.27 6.78 2.54
CA VAL A 283 -11.90 8.03 2.08
C VAL A 283 -12.73 8.66 3.20
N GLU A 284 -13.55 7.89 3.90
CA GLU A 284 -14.34 8.35 5.05
C GLU A 284 -13.44 8.82 6.19
N LYS A 285 -12.39 8.05 6.51
CA LYS A 285 -11.41 8.41 7.54
C LYS A 285 -10.72 9.73 7.22
N ILE A 286 -10.31 9.97 5.97
CA ILE A 286 -9.71 11.24 5.55
C ILE A 286 -10.74 12.37 5.67
N LYS A 287 -11.95 12.18 5.14
CA LYS A 287 -13.01 13.19 5.14
C LYS A 287 -13.53 13.52 6.54
N SER A 288 -13.38 12.62 7.51
CA SER A 288 -13.76 12.88 8.91
C SER A 288 -12.99 14.03 9.57
N TYR A 289 -11.86 14.45 8.98
CA TYR A 289 -11.08 15.60 9.42
C TYR A 289 -11.53 16.94 8.83
N LYS A 290 -12.50 16.96 7.91
CA LYS A 290 -13.03 18.23 7.40
C LYS A 290 -13.65 19.00 8.56
N GLU A 291 -13.25 20.27 8.73
CA GLU A 291 -13.88 21.14 9.73
C GLU A 291 -15.31 21.44 9.26
N SER A 292 -16.30 21.40 10.16
CA SER A 292 -17.68 21.77 9.83
C SER A 292 -17.74 23.21 9.33
N ASP A 293 -18.52 23.47 8.28
CA ASP A 293 -18.79 24.83 7.82
C ASP A 293 -19.42 25.62 8.98
N LYS A 294 -18.68 26.58 9.52
CA LYS A 294 -19.17 27.53 10.53
C LYS A 294 -19.75 28.76 9.84
#